data_AF-A0A840WPN6-F1
#
_entry.id   AF-A0A840WPN6-F1
#
_cell.length_a   1.000
_cell.length_b   1.000
_cell.length_c   1.000
_cell.angle_alpha   90.00
_cell.angle_beta   90.00
_cell.angle_gamma   90.00
#
_symmetry.space_group_name_H-M   'P 1'
#
loop_
_entity.id
_entity.type
_entity.pdbx_description
1 polymer ?
#
loop_
_entity_poly.entity_id
_entity_poly.type
_entity_poly.pdbx_seq_one_letter_code
_entity_poly.pdbx_strand_id
1 'polypeptide(L)' 'MADILIRDVPDSVLRAIDADAKRQGLSRSEYLRRSLERTARASDTSVTVGDLELFAEAFSDLKDPDVMERAWE' A
#
# COMPACT_ATOMS: atom_id res chain seq x y z
N MET A 1 -6.40 -2.75 -21.06
CA MET A 1 -6.66 -1.97 -19.84
C MET A 1 -8.08 -1.44 -19.95
N ALA A 2 -8.87 -1.51 -18.89
CA ALA A 2 -10.26 -1.04 -18.90
C ALA A 2 -10.37 0.36 -18.29
N ASP A 3 -11.25 1.18 -18.84
CA ASP A 3 -11.51 2.52 -18.33
C ASP A 3 -12.65 2.49 -17.31
N ILE A 4 -12.51 3.27 -16.24
CA ILE A 4 -13.51 3.40 -15.18
C ILE A 4 -13.94 4.86 -15.08
N LEU A 5 -15.25 5.11 -15.18
CA LEU A 5 -15.85 6.41 -14.94
C LEU A 5 -16.62 6.38 -13.62
N ILE A 6 -16.18 7.19 -12.66
CA ILE A 6 -16.88 7.39 -11.38
C ILE A 6 -17.62 8.72 -11.46
N ARG A 7 -18.94 8.68 -11.31
CA ARG A 7 -19.83 9.86 -11.37
C ARG A 7 -20.22 10.32 -9.98
N ASP A 8 -20.65 11.57 -9.89
CA ASP A 8 -21.27 12.17 -8.69
C ASP A 8 -20.39 12.06 -7.43
N VAL A 9 -19.06 12.16 -7.60
CA VAL A 9 -18.12 12.19 -6.49
C VAL A 9 -18.23 13.54 -5.79
N PRO A 10 -18.50 13.59 -4.47
CA PRO A 10 -18.56 14.85 -3.74
C PRO A 10 -17.25 15.64 -3.84
N ASP A 11 -17.34 16.96 -3.97
CA ASP A 11 -16.17 17.85 -4.08
C ASP A 11 -15.19 17.69 -2.91
N SER A 12 -15.70 17.44 -1.71
CA SER A 12 -14.87 17.21 -0.52
C SER A 12 -14.00 15.96 -0.67
N VAL A 13 -14.53 14.90 -1.28
CA VAL A 13 -13.80 13.66 -1.56
C VAL A 13 -12.74 13.90 -2.63
N LEU A 14 -13.08 14.63 -3.71
CA LEU A 14 -12.11 14.99 -4.74
C LEU A 14 -10.93 15.80 -4.18
N ARG A 15 -11.20 16.78 -3.30
CA ARG A 15 -10.14 17.57 -2.65
C ARG A 15 -9.23 16.72 -1.76
N ALA A 16 -9.79 15.76 -1.03
CA ALA A 16 -9.00 14.84 -0.21
C ALA A 16 -8.08 13.98 -1.09
N ILE A 17 -8.62 13.42 -2.18
CA ILE A 17 -7.85 12.64 -3.16
C ILE A 17 -6.70 13.48 -3.75
N ASP A 18 -6.97 14.72 -4.13
CA ASP A 18 -5.95 15.61 -4.70
C ASP A 18 -4.85 15.96 -3.70
N ALA A 19 -5.21 16.20 -2.44
CA ALA A 19 -4.26 16.46 -1.38
C ALA A 19 -3.35 15.24 -1.14
N ASP A 20 -3.92 14.04 -1.13
CA ASP A 20 -3.16 12.79 -0.96
C ASP A 20 -2.26 12.50 -2.16
N ALA A 21 -2.76 12.70 -3.38
CA ALA A 21 -1.98 12.54 -4.61
C ALA A 21 -0.80 13.53 -4.63
N LYS A 22 -1.04 14.81 -4.30
CA LYS A 22 0.00 15.83 -4.22
C LYS A 22 1.06 15.50 -3.17
N ARG A 23 0.65 15.00 -1.99
CA ARG A 23 1.59 14.58 -0.93
C ARG A 23 2.53 13.46 -1.39
N GLN A 24 2.10 12.63 -2.34
CA GLN A 24 2.89 11.55 -2.92
C GLN A 24 3.58 11.92 -4.25
N GLY A 25 3.43 13.17 -4.73
CA GLY A 25 3.97 13.59 -6.02
C GLY A 25 3.31 12.91 -7.22
N LEU A 26 2.06 12.44 -7.07
CA LEU A 26 1.33 11.71 -8.10
C LEU A 26 0.25 12.59 -8.75
N SER A 27 -0.08 12.27 -10.00
CA SER A 27 -1.33 12.74 -10.58
C SER A 27 -2.53 12.06 -9.90
N ARG A 28 -3.71 12.70 -9.94
CA ARG A 28 -4.96 12.11 -9.43
C ARG A 28 -5.23 10.72 -10.02
N SER A 29 -5.05 10.56 -11.33
CA SER A 29 -5.33 9.31 -12.03
C SER A 29 -4.35 8.20 -11.63
N GLU A 30 -3.08 8.52 -11.42
CA GLU A 30 -2.08 7.56 -10.93
C GLU A 30 -2.34 7.16 -9.48
N TYR A 31 -2.68 8.13 -8.63
CA TYR A 31 -3.06 7.84 -7.25
C TYR A 31 -4.25 6.89 -7.17
N LEU A 32 -5.32 7.16 -7.95
CA LEU A 32 -6.50 6.30 -8.01
C LEU A 32 -6.18 4.91 -8.56
N ARG A 33 -5.37 4.81 -9.62
CA ARG A 33 -4.93 3.51 -10.17
C ARG A 33 -4.20 2.67 -9.12
N ARG A 34 -3.20 3.24 -8.44
CA ARG A 34 -2.48 2.55 -7.36
C ARG A 34 -3.39 2.17 -6.20
N SER A 35 -4.37 3.03 -5.89
CA SER A 35 -5.34 2.73 -4.84
C SER A 35 -6.21 1.54 -5.21
N LEU A 36 -6.73 1.49 -6.44
CA LEU A 36 -7.52 0.37 -6.95
C LEU A 36 -6.71 -0.93 -6.97
N GLU A 37 -5.44 -0.87 -7.40
CA GLU A 37 -4.55 -2.04 -7.35
C GLU A 37 -4.31 -2.53 -5.92
N ARG A 38 -4.10 -1.63 -4.95
CA ARG A 38 -3.95 -2.01 -3.54
C ARG A 38 -5.22 -2.65 -3.01
N THR A 39 -6.39 -2.08 -3.30
CA THR A 39 -7.68 -2.66 -2.91
C THR A 39 -7.87 -4.06 -3.52
N ALA A 40 -7.50 -4.25 -4.78
CA ALA A 40 -7.62 -5.55 -5.45
C ALA A 40 -6.62 -6.61 -4.93
N ARG A 41 -5.44 -6.18 -4.45
CA ARG A 41 -4.43 -7.06 -3.83
C ARG A 41 -4.71 -7.35 -2.36
N ALA A 42 -5.57 -6.58 -1.70
CA ALA A 42 -5.90 -6.81 -0.30
C ALA A 42 -6.56 -8.18 -0.14
N SER A 43 -5.89 -9.08 0.60
CA SER A 43 -6.43 -10.40 0.93
C SER A 43 -7.38 -10.29 2.11
N ASP A 44 -8.54 -10.95 2.02
CA ASP A 44 -9.49 -11.08 3.13
C ASP A 44 -9.10 -12.21 4.11
N THR A 45 -7.85 -12.68 4.03
CA THR A 45 -7.35 -13.76 4.89
C THR A 45 -7.14 -13.24 6.31
N SER A 46 -7.73 -13.94 7.29
CA SER A 46 -7.47 -13.65 8.69
C SER A 46 -6.03 -14.01 9.06
N VAL A 47 -5.33 -13.07 9.72
CA VAL A 47 -4.01 -13.32 10.29
C VAL A 47 -4.16 -13.89 11.69
N THR A 48 -3.51 -15.01 11.97
CA THR A 48 -3.48 -15.68 13.27
C THR A 48 -2.18 -15.40 14.02
N VAL A 49 -2.12 -15.77 15.31
CA VAL A 49 -0.87 -15.68 16.08
C VAL A 49 0.22 -16.59 15.49
N GLY A 50 -0.14 -17.79 15.03
CA GLY A 50 0.83 -18.71 14.41
C GLY A 50 1.46 -18.16 13.14
N ASP A 51 0.71 -17.39 12.34
CA ASP A 51 1.27 -16.71 11.16
C ASP A 51 2.32 -15.66 11.56
N LEU A 52 2.10 -14.96 12.68
CA LEU A 52 3.05 -13.99 13.22
C LEU A 52 4.29 -14.65 13.82
N GLU A 53 4.14 -15.81 14.48
CA GLU A 53 5.25 -16.61 15.00
C GLU A 53 6.14 -17.11 13.85
N LEU A 54 5.53 -17.66 12.80
CA LEU A 54 6.24 -18.10 11.59
C LEU A 54 6.98 -16.95 10.91
N PHE A 55 6.34 -15.78 10.79
CA PHE A 55 6.98 -14.58 10.25
C PHE A 55 8.18 -14.14 11.10
N ALA A 56 8.04 -14.13 12.43
CA ALA A 56 9.11 -13.70 13.33
C ALA A 56 10.33 -14.63 13.29
N GLU A 57 10.10 -15.93 13.10
CA GLU A 57 11.17 -16.91 12.91
C GLU A 57 11.84 -16.74 11.54
N ALA A 58 11.03 -16.70 10.46
CA ALA A 58 11.51 -16.65 9.08
C ALA A 58 12.32 -15.38 8.77
N PHE A 59 11.96 -14.24 9.37
CA PHE A 59 12.60 -12.94 9.17
C PHE A 59 13.33 -12.46 10.44
N SER A 60 13.88 -13.41 11.22
CA SER A 60 14.60 -13.12 12.46
C SER A 60 15.86 -12.27 12.25
N ASP A 61 16.46 -12.35 11.07
CA ASP A 61 17.63 -11.59 10.62
C ASP A 61 17.35 -10.09 10.37
N LEU A 62 16.09 -9.68 10.25
CA LEU A 62 15.72 -8.25 10.21
C LEU A 62 16.14 -7.49 11.49
N LYS A 63 16.46 -8.22 12.56
CA LYS A 63 16.98 -7.65 13.82
C LYS A 63 18.51 -7.56 13.86
N ASP A 64 19.20 -8.14 12.88
CA ASP A 64 20.66 -8.13 12.80
C ASP A 64 21.11 -6.84 12.09
N PRO A 65 21.80 -5.91 12.80
CA PRO A 65 22.26 -4.66 12.22
C PRO A 65 23.22 -4.85 11.04
N ASP A 66 24.07 -5.88 11.07
CA ASP A 66 25.08 -6.13 10.03
C ASP A 66 24.43 -6.69 8.76
N VAL A 67 23.32 -7.43 8.90
CA VAL A 67 22.51 -7.87 7.76
C VAL A 67 21.77 -6.68 7.16
N MET A 68 21.18 -5.81 7.99
CA MET A 68 20.46 -4.65 7.51
C MET A 68 21.38 -3.62 6.85
N GLU A 69 22.57 -3.35 7.40
CA GLU A 69 23.55 -2.47 6.78
C GLU A 69 23.88 -2.93 5.35
N ARG A 70 24.23 -4.20 5.18
CA ARG A 70 24.53 -4.79 3.86
C ARG A 70 23.35 -4.79 2.89
N ALA A 71 22.11 -4.77 3.36
CA ALA A 71 20.94 -4.74 2.50
C ALA A 71 20.67 -3.35 1.88
N TRP A 72 21.28 -2.30 2.44
CA TRP A 72 21.12 -0.90 2.02
C TRP A 72 22.38 -0.27 1.42
N GLU A 73 23.49 -1.02 1.35
CA GLU A 73 24.67 -0.69 0.52
C GLU A 73 24.35 -0.80 -0.98
#